data_AF-G3NQN1-F1
#
_entry.id   AF-G3NQN1-F1
#
_cell.length_a   1.000
_cell.length_b   1.000
_cell.length_c   1.000
_cell.angle_alpha   90.00
_cell.angle_beta   90.00
_cell.angle_gamma   90.00
#
_symmetry.space_group_name_H-M   'P 1'
#
loop_
_entity.id
_entity.type
_entity.pdbx_description
1 polymer ?
#
loop_
_entity_poly.entity_id
_entity_poly.type
_entity_poly.pdbx_seq_one_letter_code
_entity_poly.pdbx_strand_id
1 'polypeptide(L)'
;MSGRDLHSFSTNYRGGDVEKLTLRMKYGLGSSKYKPAEYKRLQAIVDAKRLESDRIGLKVQKNRLAAKATKESSILRQHRQVWSRECPRLQKAEEEAEDDIQDCLEQIMPNGRTDTAIFSLEDYGRLLETEQKAFRMATVEPVHQLKEDLLFRQGEVQHLRLAGHRSSWEQVMRQINFVKDQQVDITAKLQAEYLSLEVEIAGLGLEKYLRTSDNPVTLENIPEEVLNSDCPYPELKDSLIQAFQSLSERYQRRQKHLQDQLQTTDRFCGWCADDHQRFQFTLSQYTHDVPNHRALCMDMLQRLFPQKTRQELMEHERVWDWLRFTQAQLRVVTRQCQRDREELLARALATLQEARHAHQEELELHRGHQHQQDICSRLREKLREWRAQQEEVAKLEAAIASRRREEEEAMLKRGQEKEAAVRSQHKEKVRQFYLQQQKRRETLEARDQERLANLRSLMEDQARRDKERVLFRADMLQRRREEREAQELERLREEGEKQNRLEVLRDQVRVVAESDPQRMLSDTEAWRRRLLDVKEFEPQRPLYTYTDTQVKVTSDPMQCRTIILCLIPECGWSRLCGRLVCTTASTPKRSSLFSTHSDHLDETPSPHSNSDRGLVWEHITYMSTFQ
;
A
#
# COMPACT_ATOMS: atom_id res chain seq x y z
N MET A 1 56.21 -6.95 72.22
CA MET A 1 56.43 -6.69 73.67
C MET A 1 55.51 -7.61 74.45
N SER A 2 56.00 -8.28 75.50
CA SER A 2 55.22 -9.16 76.38
C SER A 2 55.57 -8.80 77.82
N GLY A 3 54.59 -8.40 78.62
CA GLY A 3 54.83 -7.96 80.01
C GLY A 3 55.01 -9.14 80.96
N ARG A 4 56.26 -9.41 81.38
CA ARG A 4 56.55 -10.34 82.49
C ARG A 4 57.53 -9.84 83.57
N ASP A 5 58.17 -8.67 83.38
CA ASP A 5 59.23 -8.17 84.26
C ASP A 5 58.84 -6.88 85.03
N LEU A 6 57.72 -6.92 85.77
CA LEU A 6 57.21 -5.77 86.57
C LEU A 6 56.94 -6.11 88.06
N HIS A 7 57.67 -7.06 88.63
CA HIS A 7 57.56 -7.44 90.04
C HIS A 7 58.93 -7.58 90.75
N SER A 8 59.56 -6.45 91.11
CA SER A 8 60.65 -6.43 92.12
C SER A 8 60.99 -5.04 92.69
N PHE A 9 60.04 -4.12 92.87
CA PHE A 9 60.29 -2.80 93.48
C PHE A 9 59.33 -2.47 94.65
N SER A 10 59.25 -3.36 95.64
CA SER A 10 58.75 -3.02 96.98
C SER A 10 59.92 -2.64 97.89
N THR A 11 60.18 -1.34 98.06
CA THR A 11 61.13 -0.84 99.06
C THR A 11 60.42 -0.62 100.40
N ASN A 12 60.46 -1.63 101.27
CA ASN A 12 59.98 -1.51 102.66
C ASN A 12 60.87 -0.52 103.45
N TYR A 13 60.33 0.65 103.77
CA TYR A 13 61.03 1.69 104.52
C TYR A 13 61.06 1.38 106.02
N ARG A 14 62.25 1.17 106.61
CA ARG A 14 62.48 1.10 108.06
C ARG A 14 63.30 2.30 108.53
N GLY A 15 62.74 3.11 109.44
CA GLY A 15 63.40 4.31 109.96
C GLY A 15 64.75 4.06 110.63
N GLY A 16 64.97 2.87 111.22
CA GLY A 16 66.23 2.49 111.86
C GLY A 16 67.44 2.32 110.93
N ASP A 17 67.27 2.40 109.60
CA ASP A 17 68.39 2.44 108.66
C ASP A 17 68.90 3.88 108.42
N VAL A 18 68.09 4.92 108.67
CA VAL A 18 68.50 6.33 108.48
C VAL A 18 69.50 6.77 109.55
N GLU A 19 69.27 6.41 110.82
CA GLU A 19 70.22 6.69 111.92
C GLU A 19 71.55 5.95 111.74
N LYS A 20 71.50 4.73 111.19
CA LYS A 20 72.70 3.97 110.81
C LYS A 20 73.40 4.56 109.60
N LEU A 21 72.69 5.25 108.71
CA LEU A 21 73.27 5.96 107.56
C LEU A 21 73.97 7.26 108.01
N THR A 22 73.33 8.05 108.88
CA THR A 22 73.93 9.29 109.40
C THR A 22 75.14 9.02 110.29
N LEU A 23 75.11 8.00 111.15
CA LEU A 23 76.31 7.55 111.88
C LEU A 23 77.43 7.10 110.94
N ARG A 24 77.13 6.37 109.85
CA ARG A 24 78.14 5.95 108.87
C ARG A 24 78.76 7.11 108.09
N MET A 25 77.95 8.09 107.68
CA MET A 25 78.46 9.31 107.01
C MET A 25 79.32 10.15 107.97
N LYS A 26 78.96 10.23 109.26
CA LYS A 26 79.70 11.00 110.28
C LYS A 26 81.08 10.40 110.63
N TYR A 27 81.26 9.09 110.46
CA TYR A 27 82.51 8.37 110.73
C TYR A 27 83.22 7.83 109.47
N GLY A 28 82.79 8.23 108.25
CA GLY A 28 83.44 7.84 106.99
C GLY A 28 83.35 6.35 106.62
N LEU A 29 82.52 5.56 107.31
CA LEU A 29 82.43 4.11 107.12
C LEU A 29 81.45 3.77 105.97
N GLY A 30 82.01 3.62 104.77
CA GLY A 30 81.27 3.24 103.56
C GLY A 30 80.48 1.93 103.71
N SER A 31 79.30 1.86 103.06
CA SER A 31 78.42 0.68 103.11
C SER A 31 78.99 -0.49 102.30
N SER A 32 79.38 -1.58 102.97
CA SER A 32 79.91 -2.80 102.32
C SER A 32 78.92 -3.54 101.42
N LYS A 33 77.63 -3.18 101.42
CA LYS A 33 76.60 -3.79 100.56
C LYS A 33 76.67 -3.36 99.10
N TYR A 34 77.32 -2.25 98.78
CA TYR A 34 77.51 -1.79 97.42
C TYR A 34 79.01 -1.80 97.10
N LYS A 35 79.41 -2.72 96.22
CA LYS A 35 80.77 -2.69 95.65
C LYS A 35 80.94 -1.37 94.88
N PRO A 36 82.12 -0.72 94.93
CA PRO A 36 82.39 0.45 94.09
C PRO A 36 82.05 0.13 92.64
N ALA A 37 81.30 1.00 91.97
CA ALA A 37 81.03 0.82 90.56
C ALA A 37 82.36 0.83 89.81
N GLU A 38 82.75 -0.30 89.23
CA GLU A 38 83.96 -0.43 88.41
C GLU A 38 83.73 0.29 87.08
N TYR A 39 83.72 1.63 87.10
CA TYR A 39 83.47 2.46 85.91
C TYR A 39 84.39 2.09 84.75
N LYS A 40 85.64 1.71 85.02
CA LYS A 40 86.59 1.18 84.01
C LYS A 40 86.09 -0.11 83.34
N ARG A 41 85.46 -1.01 84.10
CA ARG A 41 84.91 -2.27 83.58
C ARG A 41 83.60 -2.06 82.83
N LEU A 42 82.73 -1.18 83.33
CA LEU A 42 81.52 -0.77 82.61
C LEU A 42 81.86 -0.06 81.30
N GLN A 43 82.84 0.83 81.31
CA GLN A 43 83.36 1.50 80.12
C GLN A 43 83.94 0.47 79.13
N ALA A 44 84.75 -0.49 79.58
CA ALA A 44 85.24 -1.58 78.74
C ALA A 44 84.13 -2.45 78.14
N ILE A 45 83.03 -2.70 78.87
CA ILE A 45 81.85 -3.41 78.34
C ILE A 45 81.12 -2.56 77.29
N VAL A 46 80.96 -1.26 77.53
CA VAL A 46 80.34 -0.32 76.57
C VAL A 46 81.17 -0.20 75.30
N ASP A 47 82.49 -0.08 75.41
CA ASP A 47 83.39 0.02 74.25
C ASP A 47 83.52 -1.31 73.51
N ALA A 48 83.50 -2.45 74.20
CA ALA A 48 83.37 -3.76 73.57
C ALA A 48 82.04 -3.90 72.80
N LYS A 49 80.92 -3.39 73.35
CA LYS A 49 79.61 -3.37 72.68
C LYS A 49 79.54 -2.39 71.52
N ARG A 50 80.26 -1.25 71.58
CA ARG A 50 80.46 -0.35 70.44
C ARG A 50 81.20 -1.05 69.31
N LEU A 51 82.36 -1.65 69.59
CA LEU A 51 83.13 -2.43 68.62
C LEU A 51 82.35 -3.61 68.01
N GLU A 52 81.48 -4.25 68.80
CA GLU A 52 80.56 -5.29 68.31
C GLU A 52 79.48 -4.69 67.38
N SER A 53 78.88 -3.56 67.74
CA SER A 53 77.95 -2.81 66.90
C SER A 53 78.59 -2.35 65.58
N ASP A 54 79.82 -1.84 65.61
CA ASP A 54 80.56 -1.41 64.43
C ASP A 54 80.86 -2.60 63.49
N ARG A 55 81.24 -3.76 64.05
CA ARG A 55 81.39 -5.01 63.30
C ARG A 55 80.08 -5.47 62.65
N ILE A 56 78.95 -5.34 63.36
CA ILE A 56 77.62 -5.62 62.79
C ILE A 56 77.29 -4.62 61.68
N GLY A 57 77.54 -3.32 61.87
CA GLY A 57 77.35 -2.28 60.86
C GLY A 57 78.14 -2.55 59.58
N LEU A 58 79.43 -2.88 59.71
CA LEU A 58 80.28 -3.29 58.58
C LEU A 58 79.75 -4.56 57.88
N LYS A 59 79.24 -5.54 58.63
CA LYS A 59 78.63 -6.75 58.06
C LYS A 59 77.33 -6.43 57.30
N VAL A 60 76.48 -5.55 57.83
CA VAL A 60 75.26 -5.07 57.17
C VAL A 60 75.61 -4.30 55.90
N GLN A 61 76.63 -3.43 55.92
CA GLN A 61 77.09 -2.70 54.74
C GLN A 61 77.64 -3.64 53.66
N LYS A 62 78.45 -4.64 54.01
CA LYS A 62 78.92 -5.68 53.08
C LYS A 62 77.75 -6.46 52.47
N ASN A 63 76.79 -6.89 53.28
CA ASN A 63 75.59 -7.58 52.80
C ASN A 63 74.75 -6.70 51.86
N ARG A 64 74.61 -5.40 52.15
CA ARG A 64 73.90 -4.44 51.28
C ARG A 64 74.61 -4.25 49.94
N LEU A 65 75.93 -4.22 49.91
CA LEU A 65 76.71 -4.15 48.67
C LEU A 65 76.60 -5.45 47.86
N ALA A 66 76.68 -6.61 48.51
CA ALA A 66 76.46 -7.91 47.87
C ALA A 66 75.05 -8.03 47.27
N ALA A 67 74.01 -7.63 48.03
CA ALA A 67 72.62 -7.64 47.56
C ALA A 67 72.39 -6.70 46.36
N LYS A 68 73.04 -5.52 46.34
CA LYS A 68 73.06 -4.63 45.16
C LYS A 68 73.72 -5.31 43.96
N ALA A 69 74.90 -5.90 44.14
CA ALA A 69 75.65 -6.56 43.07
C ALA A 69 74.91 -7.79 42.49
N THR A 70 74.22 -8.58 43.33
CA THR A 70 73.40 -9.70 42.85
C THR A 70 72.15 -9.23 42.12
N LYS A 71 71.49 -8.15 42.58
CA LYS A 71 70.37 -7.54 41.85
C LYS A 71 70.81 -7.04 40.47
N GLU A 72 71.93 -6.32 40.42
CA GLU A 72 72.52 -5.79 39.19
C GLU A 72 72.90 -6.93 38.22
N SER A 73 73.55 -7.98 38.71
CA SER A 73 73.88 -9.17 37.90
C SER A 73 72.62 -9.86 37.34
N SER A 74 71.52 -9.88 38.09
CA SER A 74 70.23 -10.40 37.63
C SER A 74 69.61 -9.55 36.52
N ILE A 75 69.64 -8.22 36.65
CA ILE A 75 69.12 -7.28 35.65
C ILE A 75 69.94 -7.37 34.36
N LEU A 76 71.27 -7.35 34.46
CA LEU A 76 72.17 -7.49 33.31
C LEU A 76 71.98 -8.84 32.59
N ARG A 77 71.62 -9.92 33.31
CA ARG A 77 71.27 -11.21 32.71
C ARG A 77 69.96 -11.13 31.92
N GLN A 78 68.97 -10.42 32.44
CA GLN A 78 67.69 -10.19 31.75
C GLN A 78 67.90 -9.35 30.47
N HIS A 79 68.69 -8.27 30.52
CA HIS A 79 69.04 -7.48 29.33
C HIS A 79 69.76 -8.30 28.25
N ARG A 80 70.73 -9.14 28.64
CA ARG A 80 71.38 -10.08 27.72
C ARG A 80 70.40 -11.07 27.09
N GLN A 81 69.40 -11.51 27.84
CA GLN A 81 68.36 -12.40 27.33
C GLN A 81 67.45 -11.69 26.31
N VAL A 82 67.08 -10.43 26.56
CA VAL A 82 66.36 -9.59 25.58
C VAL A 82 67.17 -9.47 24.30
N TRP A 83 68.41 -8.97 24.38
CA TRP A 83 69.27 -8.81 23.20
C TRP A 83 69.52 -10.13 22.45
N SER A 84 69.72 -11.26 23.14
CA SER A 84 69.87 -12.56 22.47
C SER A 84 68.65 -13.03 21.69
N ARG A 85 67.45 -12.50 22.00
CA ARG A 85 66.21 -12.76 21.26
C ARG A 85 65.96 -11.74 20.17
N GLU A 86 66.34 -10.49 20.41
CA GLU A 86 66.21 -9.41 19.44
C GLU A 86 67.21 -9.54 18.28
N CYS A 87 68.44 -10.04 18.50
CA CYS A 87 69.42 -10.25 17.45
C CYS A 87 68.88 -10.99 16.20
N PRO A 88 68.31 -12.21 16.30
CA PRO A 88 67.75 -12.89 15.12
C PRO A 88 66.51 -12.19 14.54
N ARG A 89 65.74 -11.45 15.36
CA ARG A 89 64.61 -10.64 14.85
C ARG A 89 65.10 -9.44 14.04
N LEU A 90 66.17 -8.81 14.47
CA LEU A 90 66.81 -7.69 13.78
C LEU A 90 67.51 -8.16 12.51
N GLN A 91 68.19 -9.32 12.52
CA GLN A 91 68.75 -9.93 11.31
C GLN A 91 67.67 -10.23 10.27
N LYS A 92 66.54 -10.82 10.68
CA LYS A 92 65.43 -11.05 9.76
C LYS A 92 64.81 -9.75 9.23
N ALA A 93 64.78 -8.69 10.03
CA ALA A 93 64.30 -7.38 9.59
C ALA A 93 65.33 -6.59 8.75
N GLU A 94 66.62 -6.94 8.86
CA GLU A 94 67.71 -6.47 7.98
C GLU A 94 67.57 -7.15 6.62
N GLU A 95 67.46 -8.49 6.59
CA GLU A 95 67.14 -9.28 5.38
C GLU A 95 65.86 -8.78 4.68
N GLU A 96 64.74 -8.64 5.42
CA GLU A 96 63.47 -8.11 4.87
C GLU A 96 63.59 -6.68 4.31
N ALA A 97 64.42 -5.83 4.92
CA ALA A 97 64.62 -4.45 4.45
C ALA A 97 65.58 -4.38 3.25
N GLU A 98 66.57 -5.27 3.17
CA GLU A 98 67.44 -5.41 1.99
C GLU A 98 66.62 -5.93 0.79
N ASP A 99 65.78 -6.94 0.99
CA ASP A 99 64.82 -7.43 -0.01
C ASP A 99 63.83 -6.32 -0.45
N ASP A 100 63.20 -5.60 0.49
CA ASP A 100 62.29 -4.47 0.17
C ASP A 100 62.98 -3.34 -0.62
N ILE A 101 64.27 -3.07 -0.34
CA ILE A 101 65.07 -2.07 -1.08
C ILE A 101 65.38 -2.58 -2.49
N GLN A 102 65.75 -3.85 -2.63
CA GLN A 102 66.01 -4.47 -3.94
C GLN A 102 64.75 -4.49 -4.80
N ASP A 103 63.61 -4.93 -4.25
CA ASP A 103 62.29 -4.87 -4.89
C ASP A 103 61.91 -3.42 -5.30
N CYS A 104 62.21 -2.44 -4.46
CA CYS A 104 62.02 -1.02 -4.79
C CYS A 104 62.90 -0.57 -5.96
N LEU A 105 64.18 -0.96 -5.98
CA LEU A 105 65.12 -0.63 -7.06
C LEU A 105 64.70 -1.28 -8.39
N GLU A 106 64.21 -2.52 -8.37
CA GLU A 106 63.67 -3.22 -9.55
C GLU A 106 62.36 -2.58 -10.06
N GLN A 107 61.55 -1.99 -9.18
CA GLN A 107 60.33 -1.27 -9.55
C GLN A 107 60.58 0.15 -10.09
N ILE A 108 61.77 0.74 -9.88
CA ILE A 108 62.15 2.06 -10.42
C ILE A 108 62.46 1.91 -11.93
N MET A 109 61.41 1.94 -12.73
CA MET A 109 61.51 2.02 -14.19
C MET A 109 62.10 3.38 -14.62
N PRO A 110 63.21 3.41 -15.39
CA PRO A 110 63.77 4.66 -15.90
C PRO A 110 62.76 5.39 -16.80
N ASN A 111 62.49 6.66 -16.49
CA ASN A 111 61.51 7.46 -17.24
C ASN A 111 62.05 7.90 -18.62
N GLY A 112 63.34 7.72 -18.88
CA GLY A 112 63.94 7.89 -20.20
C GLY A 112 65.35 7.33 -20.33
N ARG A 113 65.85 7.26 -21.58
CA ARG A 113 67.22 6.80 -21.94
C ARG A 113 68.36 7.67 -21.37
N THR A 114 68.05 8.75 -20.67
CA THR A 114 69.00 9.72 -20.10
C THR A 114 69.24 9.55 -18.61
N ASP A 115 68.49 8.70 -17.90
CA ASP A 115 68.71 8.41 -16.47
C ASP A 115 69.88 7.45 -16.27
N THR A 116 71.11 7.93 -16.49
CA THR A 116 72.34 7.19 -16.16
C THR A 116 72.46 6.88 -14.67
N ALA A 117 71.83 7.68 -13.80
CA ALA A 117 71.87 7.51 -12.35
C ALA A 117 71.25 6.18 -11.87
N ILE A 118 70.18 5.69 -12.53
CA ILE A 118 69.55 4.42 -12.14
C ILE A 118 70.46 3.24 -12.50
N PHE A 119 71.09 3.27 -13.68
CA PHE A 119 72.02 2.22 -14.11
C PHE A 119 73.31 2.17 -13.28
N SER A 120 73.72 3.28 -12.63
CA SER A 120 74.87 3.27 -11.72
C SER A 120 74.57 2.74 -10.32
N LEU A 121 73.30 2.57 -9.91
CA LEU A 121 72.96 2.12 -8.55
C LEU A 121 73.47 0.72 -8.23
N GLU A 122 73.51 -0.20 -9.21
CA GLU A 122 74.06 -1.54 -9.01
C GLU A 122 75.58 -1.50 -8.77
N ASP A 123 76.30 -0.65 -9.53
CA ASP A 123 77.74 -0.41 -9.34
C ASP A 123 78.02 0.25 -7.99
N TYR A 124 77.19 1.21 -7.57
CA TYR A 124 77.27 1.81 -6.22
C TYR A 124 77.02 0.78 -5.11
N GLY A 125 76.05 -0.13 -5.27
CA GLY A 125 75.79 -1.20 -4.30
C GLY A 125 77.00 -2.14 -4.12
N ARG A 126 77.61 -2.57 -5.24
CA ARG A 126 78.83 -3.38 -5.22
C ARG A 126 80.01 -2.64 -4.58
N LEU A 127 80.12 -1.34 -4.82
CA LEU A 127 81.18 -0.50 -4.23
C LEU A 127 80.97 -0.34 -2.72
N LEU A 128 79.74 -0.06 -2.29
CA LEU A 128 79.34 0.02 -0.88
C LEU A 128 79.63 -1.28 -0.12
N GLU A 129 79.36 -2.45 -0.71
CA GLU A 129 79.74 -3.75 -0.13
C GLU A 129 81.25 -3.84 0.16
N THR A 130 82.09 -3.37 -0.77
CA THR A 130 83.54 -3.42 -0.60
C THR A 130 84.02 -2.45 0.47
N GLU A 131 83.43 -1.26 0.55
CA GLU A 131 83.71 -0.26 1.58
C GLU A 131 83.24 -0.73 2.96
N GLN A 132 82.06 -1.34 3.09
CA GLN A 132 81.60 -1.96 4.33
C GLN A 132 82.53 -3.08 4.80
N LYS A 133 83.00 -3.94 3.89
CA LYS A 133 83.97 -5.01 4.21
C LYS A 133 85.30 -4.41 4.69
N ALA A 134 85.82 -3.39 4.01
CA ALA A 134 87.01 -2.66 4.43
C ALA A 134 86.83 -1.98 5.80
N PHE A 135 85.68 -1.35 6.03
CA PHE A 135 85.32 -0.71 7.29
C PHE A 135 85.24 -1.71 8.45
N ARG A 136 84.58 -2.86 8.26
CA ARG A 136 84.52 -3.93 9.27
C ARG A 136 85.92 -4.43 9.61
N MET A 137 86.80 -4.63 8.62
CA MET A 137 88.21 -4.98 8.85
C MET A 137 89.00 -3.87 9.56
N ALA A 138 88.68 -2.60 9.32
CA ALA A 138 89.38 -1.47 9.94
C ALA A 138 88.93 -1.16 11.38
N THR A 139 87.74 -1.62 11.80
CA THR A 139 87.12 -1.25 13.09
C THR A 139 86.80 -2.41 14.01
N VAL A 140 86.32 -3.53 13.51
CA VAL A 140 85.91 -4.69 14.32
C VAL A 140 87.11 -5.59 14.60
N GLU A 141 87.91 -5.86 13.59
CA GLU A 141 89.06 -6.77 13.68
C GLU A 141 90.12 -6.28 14.68
N PRO A 142 90.55 -4.99 14.72
CA PRO A 142 91.53 -4.52 15.72
C PRO A 142 91.00 -4.60 17.15
N VAL A 143 89.68 -4.47 17.35
CA VAL A 143 89.04 -4.62 18.66
C VAL A 143 88.97 -6.09 19.06
N HIS A 144 88.69 -6.99 18.11
CA HIS A 144 88.67 -8.42 18.37
C HIS A 144 90.07 -8.93 18.72
N GLN A 145 91.08 -8.55 17.94
CA GLN A 145 92.49 -8.83 18.21
C GLN A 145 92.94 -8.25 19.55
N LEU A 146 92.61 -6.99 19.86
CA LEU A 146 92.92 -6.39 21.18
C LEU A 146 92.25 -7.15 22.33
N LYS A 147 91.00 -7.59 22.16
CA LYS A 147 90.27 -8.41 23.15
C LYS A 147 90.93 -9.77 23.35
N GLU A 148 91.34 -10.45 22.29
CA GLU A 148 92.05 -11.74 22.36
C GLU A 148 93.43 -11.59 23.00
N ASP A 149 94.21 -10.59 22.60
CA ASP A 149 95.46 -10.18 23.23
C ASP A 149 95.29 -9.96 24.75
N LEU A 150 94.25 -9.23 25.14
CA LEU A 150 93.95 -8.94 26.55
C LEU A 150 93.55 -10.20 27.33
N LEU A 151 92.75 -11.10 26.73
CA LEU A 151 92.36 -12.37 27.34
C LEU A 151 93.56 -13.31 27.49
N PHE A 152 94.40 -13.43 26.46
CA PHE A 152 95.63 -14.21 26.47
C PHE A 152 96.58 -13.71 27.58
N ARG A 153 96.87 -12.40 27.60
CA ARG A 153 97.70 -11.77 28.64
C ARG A 153 97.07 -11.85 30.03
N GLN A 154 95.74 -11.86 30.15
CA GLN A 154 95.04 -12.08 31.43
C GLN A 154 95.22 -13.53 31.94
N GLY A 155 95.34 -14.51 31.04
CA GLY A 155 95.78 -15.86 31.35
C GLY A 155 97.24 -15.87 31.81
N GLU A 156 98.16 -15.30 31.02
CA GLU A 156 99.58 -15.23 31.36
C GLU A 156 99.86 -14.51 32.68
N VAL A 157 99.15 -13.43 33.01
CA VAL A 157 99.30 -12.69 34.27
C VAL A 157 98.90 -13.54 35.50
N GLN A 158 98.03 -14.54 35.34
CA GLN A 158 97.74 -15.50 36.41
C GLN A 158 98.93 -16.46 36.63
N HIS A 159 99.65 -16.84 35.57
CA HIS A 159 100.89 -17.62 35.67
C HIS A 159 102.08 -16.78 36.15
N LEU A 160 102.27 -15.56 35.62
CA LEU A 160 103.37 -14.65 35.98
C LEU A 160 103.25 -14.08 37.41
N ARG A 161 102.05 -14.06 38.01
CA ARG A 161 101.87 -13.77 39.44
C ARG A 161 102.58 -14.76 40.36
N LEU A 162 102.85 -15.99 39.91
CA LEU A 162 103.67 -16.97 40.63
C LEU A 162 105.18 -16.73 40.43
N ALA A 163 105.57 -16.04 39.35
CA ALA A 163 106.96 -15.80 38.95
C ALA A 163 107.51 -14.40 39.33
N GLY A 164 106.70 -13.55 39.98
CA GLY A 164 107.16 -12.29 40.58
C GLY A 164 107.48 -11.14 39.62
N HIS A 165 107.27 -11.31 38.31
CA HIS A 165 107.56 -10.26 37.32
C HIS A 165 106.48 -9.17 37.31
N ARG A 166 106.89 -7.90 37.31
CA ARG A 166 106.00 -6.73 37.27
C ARG A 166 106.36 -5.86 36.05
N SER A 167 105.32 -5.35 35.38
CA SER A 167 105.32 -4.28 34.35
C SER A 167 105.28 -4.70 32.87
N SER A 168 104.06 -4.82 32.33
CA SER A 168 103.74 -4.61 30.89
C SER A 168 102.49 -3.72 30.71
N TRP A 169 101.94 -3.17 31.81
CA TRP A 169 100.63 -2.51 31.80
C TRP A 169 100.61 -1.19 31.03
N GLU A 170 101.73 -0.46 30.99
CA GLU A 170 101.85 0.76 30.18
C GLU A 170 101.78 0.48 28.68
N GLN A 171 102.37 -0.63 28.22
CA GLN A 171 102.34 -1.03 26.81
C GLN A 171 100.93 -1.46 26.41
N VAL A 172 100.24 -2.20 27.27
CA VAL A 172 98.82 -2.54 27.12
C VAL A 172 97.95 -1.29 27.06
N MET A 173 98.16 -0.32 27.97
CA MET A 173 97.42 0.96 27.95
C MET A 173 97.69 1.78 26.69
N ARG A 174 98.93 1.79 26.15
CA ARG A 174 99.25 2.42 24.86
C ARG A 174 98.54 1.73 23.69
N GLN A 175 98.49 0.40 23.67
CA GLN A 175 97.79 -0.38 22.64
C GLN A 175 96.26 -0.15 22.70
N ILE A 176 95.68 -0.09 23.91
CA ILE A 176 94.27 0.26 24.11
C ILE A 176 93.98 1.68 23.62
N ASN A 177 94.83 2.66 23.95
CA ASN A 177 94.62 4.04 23.50
C ASN A 177 94.78 4.16 21.99
N PHE A 178 95.80 3.54 21.38
CA PHE A 178 95.96 3.51 19.92
C PHE A 178 94.72 2.99 19.18
N VAL A 179 94.13 1.88 19.63
CA VAL A 179 92.90 1.35 19.03
C VAL A 179 91.70 2.28 19.26
N LYS A 180 91.62 2.98 20.40
CA LYS A 180 90.59 4.00 20.63
C LYS A 180 90.76 5.21 19.71
N ASP A 181 91.97 5.72 19.58
CA ASP A 181 92.28 6.88 18.75
C ASP A 181 91.99 6.54 17.27
N GLN A 182 92.38 5.34 16.82
CA GLN A 182 92.00 4.79 15.52
C GLN A 182 90.47 4.71 15.33
N GLN A 183 89.71 4.25 16.34
CA GLN A 183 88.25 4.22 16.27
C GLN A 183 87.64 5.63 16.20
N VAL A 184 88.18 6.59 16.96
CA VAL A 184 87.72 7.99 16.94
C VAL A 184 87.97 8.61 15.56
N ASP A 185 89.16 8.44 14.99
CA ASP A 185 89.52 8.94 13.66
C ASP A 185 88.63 8.34 12.56
N ILE A 186 88.39 7.02 12.62
CA ILE A 186 87.51 6.34 11.65
C ILE A 186 86.05 6.81 11.81
N THR A 187 85.56 6.98 13.04
CA THR A 187 84.19 7.46 13.30
C THR A 187 84.01 8.90 12.83
N ALA A 188 85.02 9.75 13.04
CA ALA A 188 85.00 11.14 12.58
C ALA A 188 85.01 11.24 11.04
N LYS A 189 85.74 10.37 10.35
CA LYS A 189 85.71 10.26 8.88
C LYS A 189 84.34 9.81 8.38
N LEU A 190 83.81 8.71 8.91
CA LEU A 190 82.45 8.25 8.59
C LEU A 190 81.41 9.34 8.79
N GLN A 191 81.51 10.11 9.87
CA GLN A 191 80.53 11.15 10.16
C GLN A 191 80.65 12.34 9.20
N ALA A 192 81.85 12.65 8.68
CA ALA A 192 82.03 13.63 7.61
C ALA A 192 81.52 13.11 6.25
N GLU A 193 81.79 11.83 5.92
CA GLU A 193 81.31 11.16 4.71
C GLU A 193 79.77 11.08 4.70
N TYR A 194 79.16 10.65 5.82
CA TYR A 194 77.72 10.63 6.03
C TYR A 194 77.07 12.00 5.78
N LEU A 195 77.63 13.08 6.35
CA LEU A 195 77.12 14.44 6.15
C LEU A 195 77.28 14.93 4.70
N SER A 196 78.34 14.50 3.98
CA SER A 196 78.47 14.77 2.54
C SER A 196 77.39 14.06 1.75
N LEU A 197 77.19 12.76 2.02
CA LEU A 197 76.20 11.93 1.34
C LEU A 197 74.76 12.41 1.61
N GLU A 198 74.41 12.85 2.82
CA GLU A 198 73.10 13.47 3.10
C GLU A 198 72.86 14.71 2.22
N VAL A 199 73.87 15.57 2.04
CA VAL A 199 73.78 16.77 1.19
C VAL A 199 73.66 16.39 -0.29
N GLU A 200 74.40 15.39 -0.75
CA GLU A 200 74.32 14.87 -2.12
C GLU A 200 72.94 14.26 -2.40
N ILE A 201 72.45 13.37 -1.53
CA ILE A 201 71.12 12.72 -1.64
C ILE A 201 69.98 13.75 -1.61
N ALA A 202 70.04 14.75 -0.72
CA ALA A 202 69.08 15.85 -0.71
C ALA A 202 69.14 16.66 -2.03
N GLY A 203 70.33 16.87 -2.58
CA GLY A 203 70.54 17.53 -3.88
C GLY A 203 69.97 16.76 -5.08
N LEU A 204 69.89 15.43 -5.03
CA LEU A 204 69.30 14.59 -6.08
C LEU A 204 67.77 14.76 -6.20
N GLY A 205 67.09 15.29 -5.18
CA GLY A 205 65.65 15.60 -5.25
C GLY A 205 64.76 14.36 -5.43
N LEU A 206 65.19 13.21 -4.92
CA LEU A 206 64.53 11.90 -5.07
C LEU A 206 63.10 11.85 -4.51
N GLU A 207 62.75 12.80 -3.63
CA GLU A 207 61.39 13.06 -3.13
C GLU A 207 60.32 13.16 -4.25
N LYS A 208 60.72 13.55 -5.47
CA LYS A 208 59.82 13.62 -6.64
C LYS A 208 59.44 12.24 -7.21
N TYR A 209 60.28 11.23 -7.01
CA TYR A 209 60.04 9.85 -7.44
C TYR A 209 59.38 9.02 -6.34
N LEU A 210 59.65 9.37 -5.07
CA LEU A 210 58.93 8.84 -3.92
C LEU A 210 57.49 9.36 -3.93
N ARG A 211 56.61 8.63 -4.62
CA ARG A 211 55.16 8.85 -4.65
C ARG A 211 54.59 8.57 -3.25
N THR A 212 54.74 9.53 -2.33
CA THR A 212 54.16 9.47 -0.99
C THR A 212 52.65 9.28 -1.11
N SER A 213 52.17 8.13 -0.64
CA SER A 213 50.73 7.81 -0.49
C SER A 213 49.98 8.80 0.41
N ASP A 214 50.74 9.58 1.18
CA ASP A 214 50.29 10.59 2.12
C ASP A 214 50.09 11.97 1.47
N ASN A 215 50.11 12.06 0.13
CA ASN A 215 49.47 13.18 -0.57
C ASN A 215 48.00 13.22 -0.11
N PRO A 216 47.55 14.28 0.60
CA PRO A 216 46.19 14.33 1.09
C PRO A 216 45.27 14.33 -0.13
N VAL A 217 44.39 13.32 -0.22
CA VAL A 217 43.36 13.26 -1.28
C VAL A 217 42.69 14.62 -1.34
N THR A 218 42.72 15.27 -2.50
CA THR A 218 42.20 16.62 -2.69
C THR A 218 40.70 16.62 -2.47
N LEU A 219 40.29 16.86 -1.22
CA LEU A 219 38.91 16.68 -0.71
C LEU A 219 37.90 17.65 -1.33
N GLU A 220 38.39 18.65 -2.05
CA GLU A 220 37.66 19.85 -2.47
C GLU A 220 36.77 19.62 -3.69
N ASN A 221 37.14 18.71 -4.59
CA ASN A 221 36.38 18.51 -5.82
C ASN A 221 35.10 17.71 -5.53
N ILE A 222 33.94 18.25 -5.88
CA ILE A 222 32.71 17.44 -6.01
C ILE A 222 32.93 16.48 -7.20
N PRO A 223 32.49 15.20 -7.13
CA PRO A 223 32.69 14.27 -8.24
C PRO A 223 32.08 14.78 -9.55
N GLU A 224 32.85 14.69 -10.64
CA GLU A 224 32.44 15.17 -11.97
C GLU A 224 31.22 14.43 -12.47
N GLU A 225 31.03 13.17 -12.08
CA GLU A 225 29.90 12.31 -12.43
C GLU A 225 28.57 12.85 -11.87
N VAL A 226 28.62 13.56 -10.73
CA VAL A 226 27.45 14.19 -10.10
C VAL A 226 27.24 15.61 -10.64
N LEU A 227 28.32 16.37 -10.82
CA LEU A 227 28.27 17.72 -11.41
C LEU A 227 27.77 17.72 -12.85
N ASN A 228 28.26 16.79 -13.68
CA ASN A 228 27.92 16.68 -15.10
C ASN A 228 26.69 15.78 -15.34
N SER A 229 25.98 15.36 -14.27
CA SER A 229 24.76 14.58 -14.42
C SER A 229 23.61 15.40 -14.99
N ASP A 230 23.07 14.95 -16.13
CA ASP A 230 21.75 15.32 -16.65
C ASP A 230 20.65 14.78 -15.74
N CYS A 231 20.37 15.47 -14.64
CA CYS A 231 19.26 15.17 -13.73
C CYS A 231 18.03 16.00 -14.15
N PRO A 232 16.83 15.39 -14.34
CA PRO A 232 15.62 16.15 -14.65
C PRO A 232 15.11 17.00 -13.48
N TYR A 233 15.49 16.67 -12.24
CA TYR A 233 15.11 17.41 -11.03
C TYR A 233 16.32 18.17 -10.46
N PRO A 234 16.36 19.52 -10.54
CA PRO A 234 17.51 20.30 -10.09
C PRO A 234 17.68 20.28 -8.56
N GLU A 235 16.57 20.32 -7.81
CA GLU A 235 16.57 20.30 -6.33
C GLU A 235 17.26 19.06 -5.77
N LEU A 236 17.08 17.89 -6.42
CA LEU A 236 17.77 16.66 -6.07
C LEU A 236 19.29 16.80 -6.29
N LYS A 237 19.70 17.37 -7.42
CA LYS A 237 21.12 17.59 -7.74
C LYS A 237 21.79 18.54 -6.75
N ASP A 238 21.11 19.62 -6.38
CA ASP A 238 21.60 20.57 -5.36
C ASP A 238 21.71 19.90 -3.98
N SER A 239 20.75 19.04 -3.60
CA SER A 239 20.81 18.29 -2.34
C SER A 239 21.99 17.31 -2.28
N LEU A 240 22.34 16.66 -3.41
CA LEU A 240 23.50 15.78 -3.52
C LEU A 240 24.81 16.59 -3.44
N ILE A 241 24.89 17.73 -4.12
CA ILE A 241 26.03 18.66 -4.03
C ILE A 241 26.24 19.11 -2.56
N GLN A 242 25.17 19.51 -1.88
CA GLN A 242 25.22 19.90 -0.47
C GLN A 242 25.64 18.73 0.43
N ALA A 243 25.21 17.50 0.15
CA ALA A 243 25.64 16.32 0.88
C ALA A 243 27.16 16.10 0.76
N PHE A 244 27.74 16.18 -0.45
CA PHE A 244 29.19 16.09 -0.65
C PHE A 244 29.95 17.22 0.06
N GLN A 245 29.48 18.47 -0.04
CA GLN A 245 30.08 19.60 0.66
C GLN A 245 30.08 19.40 2.19
N SER A 246 28.94 18.98 2.76
CA SER A 246 28.83 18.72 4.20
C SER A 246 29.74 17.58 4.69
N LEU A 247 29.94 16.55 3.86
CA LEU A 247 30.85 15.43 4.12
C LEU A 247 32.31 15.91 4.12
N SER A 248 32.71 16.62 3.06
CA SER A 248 34.06 17.19 2.93
C SER A 248 34.37 18.14 4.07
N GLU A 249 33.47 19.07 4.41
CA GLU A 249 33.65 19.98 5.55
C GLU A 249 33.82 19.24 6.88
N ARG A 250 32.99 18.22 7.15
CA ARG A 250 33.09 17.42 8.38
C ARG A 250 34.45 16.73 8.50
N TYR A 251 34.96 16.17 7.40
CA TYR A 251 36.27 15.51 7.39
C TYR A 251 37.43 16.51 7.41
N GLN A 252 37.37 17.61 6.67
CA GLN A 252 38.35 18.70 6.71
C GLN A 252 38.48 19.28 8.13
N ARG A 253 37.38 19.60 8.81
CA ARG A 253 37.40 20.09 10.19
C ARG A 253 38.06 19.10 11.14
N ARG A 254 37.79 17.79 10.99
CA ARG A 254 38.39 16.73 11.83
C ARG A 254 39.86 16.50 11.53
N GLN A 255 40.25 16.49 10.24
CA GLN A 255 41.66 16.38 9.82
C GLN A 255 42.46 17.59 10.30
N LYS A 256 41.93 18.81 10.08
CA LYS A 256 42.56 20.05 10.56
C LYS A 256 42.74 20.04 12.08
N HIS A 257 41.70 19.70 12.85
CA HIS A 257 41.85 19.57 14.31
C HIS A 257 42.96 18.59 14.73
N LEU A 258 43.08 17.44 14.06
CA LEU A 258 44.17 16.48 14.32
C LEU A 258 45.54 17.03 13.87
N GLN A 259 45.60 17.78 12.77
CA GLN A 259 46.83 18.44 12.30
C GLN A 259 47.26 19.59 13.22
N ASP A 260 46.34 20.43 13.68
CA ASP A 260 46.58 21.51 14.64
C ASP A 260 47.10 20.93 15.98
N GLN A 261 46.55 19.78 16.42
CA GLN A 261 47.10 19.02 17.53
C GLN A 261 48.54 18.57 17.24
N LEU A 262 48.80 17.90 16.11
CA LEU A 262 50.15 17.47 15.74
C LEU A 262 51.15 18.64 15.65
N GLN A 263 50.76 19.81 15.12
CA GLN A 263 51.60 21.01 15.04
C GLN A 263 51.96 21.59 16.42
N THR A 264 51.13 21.35 17.44
CA THR A 264 51.40 21.81 18.81
C THR A 264 52.58 21.07 19.45
N THR A 265 52.95 19.90 18.93
CA THR A 265 54.05 19.06 19.45
C THR A 265 55.13 18.91 18.39
N ASP A 266 56.38 19.23 18.73
CA ASP A 266 57.51 19.00 17.84
C ASP A 266 57.62 17.52 17.41
N ARG A 267 58.14 17.27 16.21
CA ARG A 267 58.31 15.94 15.60
C ARG A 267 59.09 14.98 16.50
N PHE A 268 60.02 15.50 17.30
CA PHE A 268 60.87 14.75 18.22
C PHE A 268 60.43 14.90 19.69
N CYS A 269 59.23 15.45 19.94
CA CYS A 269 58.66 15.69 21.26
C CYS A 269 59.56 16.59 22.15
N GLY A 270 60.27 17.54 21.56
CA GLY A 270 61.18 18.46 22.27
C GLY A 270 62.52 17.85 22.68
N TRP A 271 62.86 16.66 22.16
CA TRP A 271 64.18 16.05 22.27
C TRP A 271 64.97 16.29 20.98
N CYS A 272 66.30 16.13 20.99
CA CYS A 272 67.05 16.12 19.73
C CYS A 272 66.73 14.84 18.93
N ALA A 273 66.92 14.89 17.60
CA ALA A 273 66.63 13.77 16.72
C ALA A 273 67.37 12.49 17.15
N ASP A 274 68.67 12.58 17.44
CA ASP A 274 69.50 11.45 17.87
C ASP A 274 68.99 10.78 19.15
N ASP A 275 68.69 11.56 20.20
CA ASP A 275 68.21 11.01 21.47
C ASP A 275 66.78 10.47 21.34
N HIS A 276 65.94 11.09 20.51
CA HIS A 276 64.60 10.59 20.19
C HIS A 276 64.67 9.25 19.43
N GLN A 277 65.55 9.12 18.42
CA GLN A 277 65.79 7.87 17.69
C GLN A 277 66.35 6.79 18.61
N ARG A 278 67.34 7.11 19.45
CA ARG A 278 67.88 6.17 20.47
C ARG A 278 66.81 5.71 21.44
N PHE A 279 65.91 6.59 21.86
CA PHE A 279 64.77 6.25 22.71
C PHE A 279 63.78 5.32 21.99
N GLN A 280 63.38 5.63 20.75
CA GLN A 280 62.50 4.79 19.92
C GLN A 280 63.10 3.39 19.67
N PHE A 281 64.37 3.33 19.29
CA PHE A 281 65.10 2.09 19.06
C PHE A 281 65.25 1.25 20.35
N THR A 282 65.44 1.91 21.49
CA THR A 282 65.43 1.21 22.78
C THR A 282 64.04 0.68 23.12
N LEU A 283 62.96 1.40 22.84
CA LEU A 283 61.60 0.88 23.04
C LEU A 283 61.30 -0.33 22.15
N SER A 284 61.70 -0.30 20.87
CA SER A 284 61.39 -1.38 19.92
C SER A 284 62.09 -2.71 20.23
N GLN A 285 63.22 -2.69 20.96
CA GLN A 285 63.90 -3.89 21.46
C GLN A 285 63.20 -4.57 22.63
N TYR A 286 62.35 -3.88 23.40
CA TYR A 286 61.76 -4.42 24.64
C TYR A 286 60.28 -4.76 24.43
N THR A 287 60.06 -5.76 23.58
CA THR A 287 58.75 -6.31 23.21
C THR A 287 57.95 -6.82 24.42
N HIS A 288 56.61 -6.81 24.29
CA HIS A 288 55.70 -7.17 25.39
C HIS A 288 55.81 -8.63 25.86
N ASP A 289 56.37 -9.51 25.03
CA ASP A 289 56.61 -10.94 25.33
C ASP A 289 57.68 -11.16 26.41
N VAL A 290 58.44 -10.12 26.77
CA VAL A 290 59.44 -10.17 27.83
C VAL A 290 58.75 -9.93 29.20
N PRO A 291 58.89 -10.85 30.18
CA PRO A 291 58.36 -10.60 31.52
C PRO A 291 59.06 -9.39 32.14
N ASN A 292 58.26 -8.46 32.67
CA ASN A 292 58.71 -7.14 33.16
C ASN A 292 59.33 -6.22 32.08
N HIS A 293 58.98 -6.37 30.78
CA HIS A 293 59.50 -5.55 29.68
C HIS A 293 59.59 -4.05 30.03
N ARG A 294 58.53 -3.44 30.58
CA ARG A 294 58.51 -2.00 30.93
C ARG A 294 59.50 -1.64 32.03
N ALA A 295 59.71 -2.50 33.01
CA ALA A 295 60.69 -2.24 34.07
C ALA A 295 62.12 -2.36 33.56
N LEU A 296 62.37 -3.32 32.65
CA LEU A 296 63.65 -3.52 31.99
C LEU A 296 63.95 -2.39 31.00
N CYS A 297 63.02 -2.03 30.12
CA CYS A 297 63.19 -0.94 29.18
C CYS A 297 63.48 0.38 29.90
N MET A 298 62.75 0.70 30.97
CA MET A 298 63.04 1.89 31.77
C MET A 298 64.39 1.82 32.50
N ASP A 299 64.86 0.65 32.92
CA ASP A 299 66.22 0.48 33.47
C ASP A 299 67.30 0.66 32.39
N MET A 300 67.06 0.19 31.16
CA MET A 300 67.98 0.40 30.03
C MET A 300 68.02 1.87 29.60
N LEU A 301 66.87 2.52 29.45
CA LEU A 301 66.77 3.96 29.15
C LEU A 301 67.48 4.81 30.22
N GLN A 302 67.37 4.47 31.50
CA GLN A 302 68.11 5.15 32.57
C GLN A 302 69.63 4.94 32.51
N ARG A 303 70.12 3.88 31.85
CA ARG A 303 71.57 3.64 31.62
C ARG A 303 72.08 4.37 30.39
N LEU A 304 71.27 4.45 29.33
CA LEU A 304 71.59 5.15 28.09
C LEU A 304 71.51 6.67 28.24
N PHE A 305 70.59 7.17 29.07
CA PHE A 305 70.39 8.58 29.35
C PHE A 305 70.71 8.93 30.82
N PRO A 306 71.98 8.84 31.27
CA PRO A 306 72.35 9.08 32.67
C PRO A 306 72.14 10.53 33.13
N GLN A 307 71.92 11.46 32.20
CA GLN A 307 71.60 12.86 32.48
C GLN A 307 70.09 13.11 32.67
N LYS A 308 69.22 12.15 32.33
CA LYS A 308 67.76 12.30 32.34
C LYS A 308 67.14 11.61 33.55
N THR A 309 66.11 12.21 34.12
CA THR A 309 65.37 11.58 35.22
C THR A 309 64.41 10.51 34.71
N ARG A 310 63.97 9.62 35.62
CA ARG A 310 62.93 8.63 35.29
C ARG A 310 61.60 9.30 34.89
N GLN A 311 61.33 10.49 35.42
CA GLN A 311 60.09 11.23 35.14
C GLN A 311 60.11 11.78 33.72
N GLU A 312 61.19 12.47 33.32
CA GLU A 312 61.39 12.95 31.94
C GLU A 312 61.23 11.84 30.89
N LEU A 313 61.78 10.64 31.15
CA LEU A 313 61.65 9.48 30.26
C LEU A 313 60.18 9.00 30.13
N MET A 314 59.42 8.99 31.24
CA MET A 314 57.99 8.62 31.21
C MET A 314 57.11 9.74 30.63
N GLU A 315 57.52 11.00 30.73
CA GLU A 315 56.85 12.13 30.12
C GLU A 315 57.04 12.12 28.60
N HIS A 316 58.26 11.84 28.14
CA HIS A 316 58.54 11.60 26.72
C HIS A 316 57.78 10.40 26.16
N GLU A 317 57.77 9.25 26.87
CA GLU A 317 56.94 8.06 26.52
C GLU A 317 55.47 8.47 26.25
N ARG A 318 54.87 9.28 27.14
CA ARG A 318 53.48 9.74 27.01
C ARG A 318 53.25 10.69 25.84
N VAL A 319 54.13 11.67 25.63
CA VAL A 319 53.99 12.64 24.52
C VAL A 319 54.17 11.92 23.19
N TRP A 320 55.11 10.98 23.11
CA TRP A 320 55.33 10.13 21.94
C TRP A 320 54.14 9.20 21.64
N ASP A 321 53.58 8.53 22.66
CA ASP A 321 52.39 7.69 22.48
C ASP A 321 51.16 8.50 22.07
N TRP A 322 50.99 9.71 22.61
CA TRP A 322 49.96 10.65 22.18
C TRP A 322 50.16 11.11 20.73
N LEU A 323 51.40 11.39 20.31
CA LEU A 323 51.73 11.78 18.93
C LEU A 323 51.42 10.62 17.97
N ARG A 324 51.88 9.40 18.29
CA ARG A 324 51.57 8.17 17.53
C ARG A 324 50.07 7.91 17.44
N PHE A 325 49.34 8.06 18.54
CA PHE A 325 47.89 7.90 18.57
C PHE A 325 47.20 8.91 17.64
N THR A 326 47.63 10.17 17.68
CA THR A 326 47.06 11.25 16.86
C THR A 326 47.37 11.05 15.36
N GLN A 327 48.59 10.60 15.02
CA GLN A 327 48.95 10.18 13.66
C GLN A 327 48.13 8.96 13.19
N ALA A 328 47.92 7.97 14.04
CA ALA A 328 47.09 6.81 13.74
C ALA A 328 45.61 7.21 13.52
N GLN A 329 45.08 8.13 14.34
CA GLN A 329 43.76 8.72 14.14
C GLN A 329 43.67 9.46 12.80
N LEU A 330 44.68 10.24 12.42
CA LEU A 330 44.70 10.93 11.13
C LEU A 330 44.62 9.93 9.96
N ARG A 331 45.42 8.86 9.98
CA ARG A 331 45.38 7.77 8.98
C ARG A 331 44.00 7.10 8.91
N VAL A 332 43.36 6.83 10.05
CA VAL A 332 42.01 6.27 10.12
C VAL A 332 40.97 7.24 9.54
N VAL A 333 41.06 8.53 9.87
CA VAL A 333 40.14 9.57 9.38
C VAL A 333 40.25 9.75 7.86
N THR A 334 41.47 9.74 7.29
CA THR A 334 41.68 9.79 5.84
C THR A 334 41.07 8.57 5.14
N ARG A 335 41.31 7.35 5.65
CA ARG A 335 40.71 6.13 5.11
C ARG A 335 39.19 6.09 5.23
N GLN A 336 38.62 6.61 6.32
CA GLN A 336 37.17 6.70 6.47
C GLN A 336 36.57 7.73 5.51
N CYS A 337 37.23 8.88 5.30
CA CYS A 337 36.77 9.87 4.34
C CYS A 337 36.74 9.34 2.90
N GLN A 338 37.72 8.52 2.50
CA GLN A 338 37.73 7.86 1.20
C GLN A 338 36.50 6.95 1.05
N ARG A 339 36.27 6.05 2.02
CA ARG A 339 35.13 5.11 2.03
C ARG A 339 33.78 5.79 2.03
N ASP A 340 33.56 6.76 2.93
CA ASP A 340 32.28 7.48 3.02
C ASP A 340 31.99 8.26 1.73
N ARG A 341 33.04 8.77 1.06
CA ARG A 341 32.92 9.48 -0.22
C ARG A 341 32.60 8.54 -1.37
N GLU A 342 33.24 7.37 -1.43
CA GLU A 342 32.93 6.30 -2.40
C GLU A 342 31.49 5.78 -2.22
N GLU A 343 31.05 5.59 -0.97
CA GLU A 343 29.70 5.16 -0.65
C GLU A 343 28.66 6.24 -1.01
N LEU A 344 28.93 7.51 -0.69
CA LEU A 344 28.06 8.62 -1.09
C LEU A 344 27.99 8.76 -2.61
N LEU A 345 29.09 8.51 -3.34
CA LEU A 345 29.12 8.43 -4.80
C LEU A 345 28.23 7.33 -5.34
N ALA A 346 28.38 6.10 -4.85
CA ALA A 346 27.56 4.97 -5.29
C ALA A 346 26.07 5.22 -5.07
N ARG A 347 25.70 5.76 -3.89
CA ARG A 347 24.32 6.14 -3.55
C ARG A 347 23.81 7.28 -4.44
N ALA A 348 24.60 8.33 -4.66
CA ALA A 348 24.21 9.46 -5.52
C ALA A 348 23.99 9.03 -6.97
N LEU A 349 24.84 8.15 -7.52
CA LEU A 349 24.66 7.62 -8.87
C LEU A 349 23.40 6.75 -8.99
N ALA A 350 23.09 5.93 -7.97
CA ALA A 350 21.85 5.16 -7.93
C ALA A 350 20.61 6.07 -7.90
N THR A 351 20.55 7.06 -7.00
CA THR A 351 19.39 7.97 -6.92
C THR A 351 19.23 8.84 -8.16
N LEU A 352 20.32 9.22 -8.84
CA LEU A 352 20.28 9.91 -10.13
C LEU A 352 19.76 9.01 -11.27
N GLN A 353 20.06 7.71 -11.25
CA GLN A 353 19.51 6.74 -12.20
C GLN A 353 18.01 6.50 -11.93
N GLU A 354 17.62 6.28 -10.68
CA GLU A 354 16.21 6.16 -10.26
C GLU A 354 15.39 7.39 -10.68
N ALA A 355 15.91 8.60 -10.43
CA ALA A 355 15.28 9.86 -10.84
C ALA A 355 15.12 9.98 -12.36
N ARG A 356 16.11 9.52 -13.15
CA ARG A 356 16.01 9.50 -14.62
C ARG A 356 14.95 8.50 -15.10
N HIS A 357 14.87 7.33 -14.49
CA HIS A 357 13.85 6.33 -14.83
C HIS A 357 12.44 6.81 -14.48
N ALA A 358 12.23 7.33 -13.26
CA ALA A 358 10.94 7.90 -12.85
C ALA A 358 10.48 9.02 -13.80
N HIS A 359 11.37 9.91 -14.23
CA HIS A 359 11.03 10.95 -15.19
C HIS A 359 10.70 10.40 -16.59
N GLN A 360 11.36 9.33 -17.04
CA GLN A 360 11.03 8.67 -18.30
C GLN A 360 9.62 8.04 -18.22
N GLU A 361 9.28 7.39 -17.12
CA GLU A 361 7.93 6.85 -16.87
C GLU A 361 6.88 7.96 -16.83
N GLU A 362 7.14 9.10 -16.16
CA GLU A 362 6.27 10.28 -16.18
C GLU A 362 6.01 10.79 -17.61
N LEU A 363 7.06 10.87 -18.45
CA LEU A 363 6.95 11.29 -19.85
C LEU A 363 6.15 10.28 -20.69
N GLU A 364 6.31 8.98 -20.45
CA GLU A 364 5.54 7.92 -21.13
C GLU A 364 4.07 7.93 -20.73
N LEU A 365 3.77 8.09 -19.43
CA LEU A 365 2.39 8.28 -18.94
C LEU A 365 1.76 9.54 -19.54
N HIS A 366 2.51 10.65 -19.63
CA HIS A 366 2.02 11.88 -20.24
C HIS A 366 1.72 11.71 -21.74
N ARG A 367 2.61 11.06 -22.49
CA ARG A 367 2.39 10.69 -23.91
C ARG A 367 1.19 9.75 -24.07
N GLY A 368 1.04 8.77 -23.18
CA GLY A 368 -0.11 7.85 -23.15
C GLY A 368 -1.43 8.58 -22.93
N HIS A 369 -1.48 9.52 -21.99
CA HIS A 369 -2.65 10.36 -21.76
C HIS A 369 -2.97 11.26 -22.96
N GLN A 370 -1.98 11.90 -23.58
CA GLN A 370 -2.18 12.66 -24.82
C GLN A 370 -2.77 11.77 -25.93
N HIS A 371 -2.18 10.60 -26.16
CA HIS A 371 -2.66 9.65 -27.18
C HIS A 371 -4.10 9.16 -26.92
N GLN A 372 -4.46 8.89 -25.65
CA GLN A 372 -5.83 8.55 -25.27
C GLN A 372 -6.81 9.70 -25.53
N GLN A 373 -6.41 10.96 -25.28
CA GLN A 373 -7.21 12.14 -25.58
C GLN A 373 -7.44 12.31 -27.09
N ASP A 374 -6.41 12.05 -27.92
CA ASP A 374 -6.53 12.05 -29.38
C ASP A 374 -7.50 10.98 -29.89
N ILE A 375 -7.38 9.73 -29.38
CA ILE A 375 -8.31 8.65 -29.72
C ILE A 375 -9.74 9.03 -29.32
N CYS A 376 -9.95 9.55 -28.11
CA CYS A 376 -11.25 9.98 -27.64
C CYS A 376 -11.85 11.10 -28.51
N SER A 377 -11.01 12.02 -29.00
CA SER A 377 -11.44 13.11 -29.88
C SER A 377 -11.89 12.57 -31.24
N ARG A 378 -11.07 11.72 -31.89
CA ARG A 378 -11.41 11.05 -33.16
C ARG A 378 -12.67 10.17 -33.05
N LEU A 379 -12.86 9.48 -31.93
CA LEU A 379 -14.07 8.69 -31.69
C LEU A 379 -15.31 9.57 -31.50
N ARG A 380 -15.20 10.73 -30.83
CA ARG A 380 -16.29 11.70 -30.72
C ARG A 380 -16.68 12.28 -32.07
N GLU A 381 -15.73 12.52 -32.97
CA GLU A 381 -15.98 12.96 -34.34
C GLU A 381 -16.76 11.90 -35.13
N LYS A 382 -16.26 10.66 -35.18
CA LYS A 382 -16.98 9.54 -35.81
C LYS A 382 -18.38 9.32 -35.23
N LEU A 383 -18.57 9.49 -33.93
CA LEU A 383 -19.90 9.41 -33.30
C LEU A 383 -20.83 10.57 -33.70
N ARG A 384 -20.31 11.77 -33.98
CA ARG A 384 -21.12 12.87 -34.54
C ARG A 384 -21.51 12.57 -35.98
N GLU A 385 -20.56 12.12 -36.80
CA GLU A 385 -20.81 11.72 -38.20
C GLU A 385 -21.86 10.61 -38.28
N TRP A 386 -21.72 9.55 -37.47
CA TRP A 386 -22.68 8.45 -37.42
C TRP A 386 -24.06 8.91 -36.95
N ARG A 387 -24.16 9.79 -35.93
CA ARG A 387 -25.46 10.36 -35.51
C ARG A 387 -26.11 11.16 -36.63
N ALA A 388 -25.36 12.01 -37.33
CA ALA A 388 -25.87 12.75 -38.49
C ALA A 388 -26.36 11.79 -39.59
N GLN A 389 -25.62 10.73 -39.89
CA GLN A 389 -26.06 9.68 -40.82
C GLN A 389 -27.35 8.99 -40.38
N GLN A 390 -27.50 8.65 -39.08
CA GLN A 390 -28.73 8.08 -38.53
C GLN A 390 -29.91 9.05 -38.60
N GLU A 391 -29.69 10.34 -38.34
CA GLU A 391 -30.71 11.38 -38.48
C GLU A 391 -31.17 11.53 -39.94
N GLU A 392 -30.26 11.47 -40.91
CA GLU A 392 -30.61 11.48 -42.33
C GLU A 392 -31.37 10.20 -42.76
N VAL A 393 -30.96 9.02 -42.29
CA VAL A 393 -31.70 7.77 -42.53
C VAL A 393 -33.13 7.87 -41.97
N ALA A 394 -33.29 8.34 -40.72
CA ALA A 394 -34.60 8.50 -40.09
C ALA A 394 -35.50 9.51 -40.84
N LYS A 395 -34.93 10.60 -41.38
CA LYS A 395 -35.66 11.55 -42.24
C LYS A 395 -36.15 10.88 -43.53
N LEU A 396 -35.31 10.07 -44.18
CA LEU A 396 -35.66 9.35 -45.41
C LEU A 396 -36.73 8.28 -45.15
N GLU A 397 -36.62 7.51 -44.07
CA GLU A 397 -37.64 6.53 -43.67
C GLU A 397 -38.98 7.20 -43.35
N ALA A 398 -38.99 8.32 -42.62
CA ALA A 398 -40.19 9.09 -42.35
C ALA A 398 -40.85 9.63 -43.64
N ALA A 399 -40.05 10.08 -44.61
CA ALA A 399 -40.55 10.53 -45.91
C ALA A 399 -41.17 9.37 -46.74
N ILE A 400 -40.56 8.19 -46.73
CA ILE A 400 -41.10 6.98 -47.37
C ILE A 400 -42.41 6.56 -46.69
N ALA A 401 -42.47 6.62 -45.35
CA ALA A 401 -43.68 6.31 -44.59
C ALA A 401 -44.83 7.30 -44.86
N SER A 402 -44.54 8.59 -45.05
CA SER A 402 -45.56 9.59 -45.45
C SER A 402 -46.16 9.24 -46.81
N ARG A 403 -45.31 8.98 -47.82
CA ARG A 403 -45.77 8.63 -49.17
C ARG A 403 -46.66 7.38 -49.18
N ARG A 404 -46.27 6.33 -48.44
CA ARG A 404 -47.09 5.10 -48.32
C ARG A 404 -48.46 5.37 -47.68
N ARG A 405 -48.54 6.21 -46.64
CA ARG A 405 -49.82 6.61 -46.02
C ARG A 405 -50.69 7.40 -46.99
N GLU A 406 -50.11 8.31 -47.76
CA GLU A 406 -50.83 9.08 -48.79
C GLU A 406 -51.38 8.17 -49.90
N GLU A 407 -50.62 7.16 -50.32
CA GLU A 407 -51.07 6.12 -51.27
C GLU A 407 -52.20 5.25 -50.69
N GLU A 408 -52.08 4.78 -49.45
CA GLU A 408 -53.12 4.03 -48.73
C GLU A 408 -54.41 4.83 -48.58
N GLU A 409 -54.33 6.10 -48.16
CA GLU A 409 -55.48 7.00 -48.09
C GLU A 409 -56.13 7.25 -49.46
N ALA A 410 -55.34 7.44 -50.51
CA ALA A 410 -55.84 7.62 -51.87
C ALA A 410 -56.56 6.36 -52.38
N MET A 411 -56.06 5.18 -52.04
CA MET A 411 -56.70 3.90 -52.37
C MET A 411 -58.02 3.71 -51.60
N LEU A 412 -58.06 4.08 -50.31
CA LEU A 412 -59.30 4.08 -49.51
C LEU A 412 -60.36 5.04 -50.09
N LYS A 413 -59.98 6.27 -50.45
CA LYS A 413 -60.88 7.26 -51.08
C LYS A 413 -61.46 6.73 -52.40
N ARG A 414 -60.61 6.18 -53.28
CA ARG A 414 -61.04 5.52 -54.54
C ARG A 414 -61.96 4.31 -54.32
N GLY A 415 -61.80 3.59 -53.20
CA GLY A 415 -62.71 2.52 -52.79
C GLY A 415 -64.10 3.05 -52.43
N GLN A 416 -64.15 4.07 -51.58
CA GLN A 416 -65.40 4.71 -51.14
C GLN A 416 -66.21 5.31 -52.31
N GLU A 417 -65.53 5.94 -53.27
CA GLU A 417 -66.15 6.47 -54.50
C GLU A 417 -66.84 5.39 -55.34
N LYS A 418 -66.18 4.23 -55.51
CA LYS A 418 -66.74 3.09 -56.25
C LYS A 418 -67.97 2.50 -55.56
N GLU A 419 -67.94 2.35 -54.24
CA GLU A 419 -69.11 1.91 -53.48
C GLU A 419 -70.30 2.88 -53.59
N ALA A 420 -70.03 4.19 -53.55
CA ALA A 420 -71.08 5.20 -53.69
C ALA A 420 -71.78 5.11 -55.06
N ALA A 421 -71.03 4.85 -56.14
CA ALA A 421 -71.58 4.64 -57.47
C ALA A 421 -72.44 3.37 -57.59
N VAL A 422 -72.07 2.27 -56.93
CA VAL A 422 -72.92 1.06 -56.89
C VAL A 422 -74.22 1.32 -56.11
N ARG A 423 -74.13 2.06 -55.00
CA ARG A 423 -75.29 2.43 -54.17
C ARG A 423 -76.28 3.35 -54.90
N SER A 424 -75.83 4.24 -55.78
CA SER A 424 -76.74 5.07 -56.59
C SER A 424 -77.46 4.26 -57.67
N GLN A 425 -76.75 3.39 -58.40
CA GLN A 425 -77.36 2.50 -59.39
C GLN A 425 -78.44 1.58 -58.80
N HIS A 426 -78.25 1.11 -57.56
CA HIS A 426 -79.25 0.28 -56.89
C HIS A 426 -80.52 1.07 -56.50
N LYS A 427 -80.37 2.34 -56.08
CA LYS A 427 -81.52 3.24 -55.80
C LYS A 427 -82.36 3.51 -57.04
N GLU A 428 -81.74 3.65 -58.21
CA GLU A 428 -82.46 3.88 -59.48
C GLU A 428 -83.36 2.70 -59.85
N LYS A 429 -82.87 1.46 -59.71
CA LYS A 429 -83.64 0.23 -59.97
C LYS A 429 -84.85 0.10 -59.06
N VAL A 430 -84.71 0.48 -57.78
CA VAL A 430 -85.82 0.48 -56.80
C VAL A 430 -86.92 1.48 -57.19
N ARG A 431 -86.57 2.67 -57.69
CA ARG A 431 -87.57 3.65 -58.18
C ARG A 431 -88.40 3.12 -59.35
N GLN A 432 -87.75 2.45 -60.30
CA GLN A 432 -88.43 1.87 -61.48
C GLN A 432 -89.44 0.78 -61.09
N PHE A 433 -89.13 -0.03 -60.08
CA PHE A 433 -90.05 -1.04 -59.55
C PHE A 433 -91.34 -0.44 -58.94
N TYR A 434 -91.21 0.61 -58.13
CA TYR A 434 -92.39 1.27 -57.55
C TYR A 434 -93.31 1.90 -58.60
N LEU A 435 -92.74 2.49 -59.66
CA LEU A 435 -93.51 3.07 -60.77
C LEU A 435 -94.35 2.00 -61.52
N GLN A 436 -93.82 0.77 -61.65
CA GLN A 436 -94.55 -0.33 -62.26
C GLN A 436 -95.68 -0.87 -61.37
N GLN A 437 -95.51 -0.84 -60.04
CA GLN A 437 -96.57 -1.21 -59.10
C GLN A 437 -97.76 -0.23 -59.14
N GLN A 438 -97.49 1.07 -59.28
CA GLN A 438 -98.55 2.08 -59.33
C GLN A 438 -99.49 1.87 -60.53
N LYS A 439 -98.96 1.67 -61.74
CA LYS A 439 -99.75 1.40 -62.95
C LYS A 439 -100.62 0.13 -62.86
N ARG A 440 -100.20 -0.87 -62.07
CA ARG A 440 -100.99 -2.09 -61.83
C ARG A 440 -102.22 -1.84 -60.95
N ARG A 441 -102.18 -0.87 -60.04
CA ARG A 441 -103.33 -0.48 -59.22
C ARG A 441 -104.37 0.27 -60.05
N GLU A 442 -103.92 1.26 -60.82
CA GLU A 442 -104.77 2.07 -61.72
C GLU A 442 -105.58 1.19 -62.70
N THR A 443 -104.98 0.11 -63.22
CA THR A 443 -105.65 -0.86 -64.12
C THR A 443 -106.63 -1.82 -63.44
N LEU A 444 -106.54 -2.01 -62.11
CA LEU A 444 -107.54 -2.74 -61.34
C LEU A 444 -108.73 -1.83 -60.99
N GLU A 445 -108.45 -0.63 -60.50
CA GLU A 445 -109.46 0.37 -60.12
C GLU A 445 -110.43 0.69 -61.28
N ALA A 446 -109.91 0.79 -62.52
CA ALA A 446 -110.75 0.98 -63.71
C ALA A 446 -111.74 -0.18 -63.97
N ARG A 447 -111.32 -1.44 -63.74
CA ARG A 447 -112.17 -2.63 -63.94
C ARG A 447 -113.28 -2.74 -62.90
N ASP A 448 -113.00 -2.36 -61.67
CA ASP A 448 -113.98 -2.38 -60.58
C ASP A 448 -115.04 -1.28 -60.76
N GLN A 449 -114.67 -0.12 -61.30
CA GLN A 449 -115.61 0.94 -61.68
C GLN A 449 -116.57 0.48 -62.79
N GLU A 450 -116.07 -0.22 -63.81
CA GLU A 450 -116.88 -0.75 -64.92
C GLU A 450 -117.88 -1.83 -64.46
N ARG A 451 -117.46 -2.71 -63.52
CA ARG A 451 -118.38 -3.65 -62.85
C ARG A 451 -119.47 -2.94 -62.03
N LEU A 452 -119.13 -1.87 -61.32
CA LEU A 452 -120.08 -1.10 -60.53
C LEU A 452 -121.16 -0.42 -61.38
N ALA A 453 -120.82 0.05 -62.58
CA ALA A 453 -121.79 0.62 -63.52
C ALA A 453 -122.82 -0.43 -63.99
N ASN A 454 -122.36 -1.63 -64.39
CA ASN A 454 -123.23 -2.71 -64.86
C ASN A 454 -124.18 -3.25 -63.78
N LEU A 455 -123.77 -3.24 -62.50
CA LEU A 455 -124.66 -3.62 -61.40
C LEU A 455 -125.76 -2.58 -61.13
N ARG A 456 -125.51 -1.29 -61.42
CA ARG A 456 -126.51 -0.23 -61.24
C ARG A 456 -127.63 -0.29 -62.28
N SER A 457 -127.32 -0.54 -63.55
CA SER A 457 -128.36 -0.67 -64.59
C SER A 457 -129.29 -1.87 -64.33
N LEU A 458 -128.74 -3.00 -63.86
CA LEU A 458 -129.54 -4.16 -63.44
C LEU A 458 -130.50 -3.84 -62.28
N MET A 459 -130.09 -2.99 -61.33
CA MET A 459 -130.95 -2.55 -60.22
C MET A 459 -132.10 -1.65 -60.69
N GLU A 460 -131.85 -0.77 -61.67
CA GLU A 460 -132.89 0.10 -62.26
C GLU A 460 -133.94 -0.68 -63.04
N ASP A 461 -133.55 -1.74 -63.75
CA ASP A 461 -134.48 -2.64 -64.43
C ASP A 461 -135.28 -3.53 -63.47
N GLN A 462 -134.69 -3.91 -62.33
CA GLN A 462 -135.42 -4.60 -61.25
C GLN A 462 -136.52 -3.68 -60.67
N ALA A 463 -136.19 -2.42 -60.42
CA ALA A 463 -137.10 -1.43 -59.85
C ALA A 463 -138.31 -1.11 -60.74
N ARG A 464 -138.16 -1.15 -62.08
CA ARG A 464 -139.29 -1.01 -63.02
C ARG A 464 -140.31 -2.16 -62.88
N ARG A 465 -139.83 -3.41 -62.92
CA ARG A 465 -140.68 -4.62 -62.83
C ARG A 465 -141.43 -4.72 -61.49
N ASP A 466 -140.85 -4.22 -60.41
CA ASP A 466 -141.49 -4.22 -59.10
C ASP A 466 -142.62 -3.20 -58.98
N LYS A 467 -142.50 -2.05 -59.65
CA LYS A 467 -143.55 -1.03 -59.71
C LYS A 467 -144.82 -1.56 -60.39
N GLU A 468 -144.67 -2.37 -61.44
CA GLU A 468 -145.77 -3.02 -62.16
C GLU A 468 -146.45 -4.12 -61.31
N ARG A 469 -145.67 -4.93 -60.57
CA ARG A 469 -146.22 -5.95 -59.65
C ARG A 469 -147.09 -5.37 -58.53
N VAL A 470 -146.76 -4.19 -58.02
CA VAL A 470 -147.51 -3.56 -56.92
C VAL A 470 -148.87 -3.07 -57.39
N LEU A 471 -148.96 -2.45 -58.57
CA LEU A 471 -150.22 -1.98 -59.15
C LEU A 471 -151.20 -3.14 -59.41
N PHE A 472 -150.72 -4.24 -60.01
CA PHE A 472 -151.54 -5.43 -60.25
C PHE A 472 -152.13 -6.07 -58.97
N ARG A 473 -151.42 -5.97 -57.85
CA ARG A 473 -151.88 -6.49 -56.54
C ARG A 473 -152.90 -5.59 -55.86
N ALA A 474 -152.92 -4.28 -56.16
CA ALA A 474 -153.90 -3.35 -55.62
C ALA A 474 -155.30 -3.64 -56.20
N ASP A 475 -155.44 -3.74 -57.52
CA ASP A 475 -156.71 -4.03 -58.20
C ASP A 475 -157.34 -5.37 -57.76
N MET A 476 -156.50 -6.40 -57.59
CA MET A 476 -156.94 -7.74 -57.13
C MET A 476 -157.44 -7.75 -55.68
N LEU A 477 -157.00 -6.81 -54.83
CA LEU A 477 -157.50 -6.66 -53.47
C LEU A 477 -158.83 -5.90 -53.40
N GLN A 478 -159.09 -5.01 -54.37
CA GLN A 478 -160.30 -4.21 -54.42
C GLN A 478 -161.53 -5.06 -54.77
N ARG A 479 -161.44 -5.88 -55.84
CA ARG A 479 -162.52 -6.82 -56.23
C ARG A 479 -162.89 -7.82 -55.12
N ARG A 480 -161.90 -8.28 -54.35
CA ARG A 480 -162.09 -9.22 -53.22
C ARG A 480 -162.77 -8.62 -52.00
N ARG A 481 -162.98 -7.30 -51.93
CA ARG A 481 -163.78 -6.66 -50.88
C ARG A 481 -165.25 -6.64 -51.29
N GLU A 482 -165.53 -6.18 -52.51
CA GLU A 482 -166.87 -6.12 -53.12
C GLU A 482 -167.57 -7.51 -53.09
N GLU A 483 -166.84 -8.60 -53.36
CA GLU A 483 -167.36 -9.97 -53.30
C GLU A 483 -167.76 -10.45 -51.88
N ARG A 484 -167.19 -9.88 -50.80
CA ARG A 484 -167.47 -10.31 -49.42
C ARG A 484 -168.70 -9.64 -48.85
N GLU A 485 -168.85 -8.34 -49.12
CA GLU A 485 -169.98 -7.54 -48.66
C GLU A 485 -171.31 -8.11 -49.21
N ALA A 486 -171.30 -8.67 -50.43
CA ALA A 486 -172.45 -9.38 -51.00
C ALA A 486 -172.79 -10.70 -50.25
N GLN A 487 -171.78 -11.48 -49.83
CA GLN A 487 -171.98 -12.79 -49.20
C GLN A 487 -172.45 -12.71 -47.73
N GLU A 488 -172.09 -11.64 -47.01
CA GLU A 488 -172.52 -11.45 -45.62
C GLU A 488 -174.01 -11.07 -45.53
N LEU A 489 -174.54 -10.37 -46.54
CA LEU A 489 -175.96 -10.01 -46.64
C LEU A 489 -176.91 -11.21 -46.85
N GLU A 490 -176.44 -12.30 -47.47
CA GLU A 490 -177.25 -13.52 -47.65
C GLU A 490 -177.34 -14.36 -46.37
N ARG A 491 -176.21 -14.61 -45.68
CA ARG A 491 -176.18 -15.50 -44.50
C ARG A 491 -177.06 -15.01 -43.36
N LEU A 492 -177.13 -13.68 -43.15
CA LEU A 492 -177.96 -13.07 -42.12
C LEU A 492 -179.46 -13.35 -42.29
N ARG A 493 -179.92 -13.71 -43.49
CA ARG A 493 -181.31 -14.10 -43.75
C ARG A 493 -181.59 -15.56 -43.38
N GLU A 494 -180.66 -16.46 -43.68
CA GLU A 494 -180.86 -17.90 -43.48
C GLU A 494 -180.83 -18.36 -42.01
N GLU A 495 -180.08 -17.66 -41.16
CA GLU A 495 -179.91 -18.05 -39.76
C GLU A 495 -181.18 -17.78 -38.92
N GLY A 496 -181.92 -16.71 -39.22
CA GLY A 496 -183.16 -16.35 -38.52
C GLY A 496 -184.29 -17.37 -38.68
N GLU A 497 -184.38 -18.05 -39.83
CA GLU A 497 -185.44 -19.04 -40.08
C GLU A 497 -185.22 -20.38 -39.34
N LYS A 498 -183.97 -20.71 -39.02
CA LYS A 498 -183.61 -22.00 -38.40
C LYS A 498 -183.87 -22.02 -36.89
N GLN A 499 -183.67 -20.90 -36.19
CA GLN A 499 -183.83 -20.82 -34.74
C GLN A 499 -185.29 -21.09 -34.31
N ASN A 500 -186.26 -20.45 -34.98
CA ASN A 500 -187.70 -20.58 -34.70
C ASN A 500 -188.26 -22.02 -34.78
N ARG A 501 -187.59 -22.96 -35.45
CA ARG A 501 -188.06 -24.35 -35.60
C ARG A 501 -187.61 -25.31 -34.51
N LEU A 502 -186.54 -25.00 -33.78
CA LEU A 502 -185.94 -25.93 -32.81
C LEU A 502 -186.48 -25.78 -31.39
N GLU A 503 -187.07 -24.64 -31.04
CA GLU A 503 -187.65 -24.40 -29.70
C GLU A 503 -188.95 -25.21 -29.49
N VAL A 504 -189.81 -25.31 -30.51
CA VAL A 504 -191.11 -26.00 -30.41
C VAL A 504 -191.00 -27.51 -30.16
N LEU A 505 -189.88 -28.14 -30.57
CA LEU A 505 -189.73 -29.61 -30.55
C LEU A 505 -189.06 -30.18 -29.29
N ARG A 506 -188.64 -29.35 -28.32
CA ARG A 506 -187.87 -29.81 -27.16
C ARG A 506 -188.67 -29.93 -25.85
N ASP A 507 -189.83 -29.31 -25.76
CA ASP A 507 -190.55 -29.17 -24.48
C ASP A 507 -191.55 -30.29 -24.15
N GLN A 508 -191.86 -31.22 -25.06
CA GLN A 508 -192.76 -32.36 -24.77
C GLN A 508 -191.99 -33.62 -24.35
N VAL A 509 -191.13 -33.40 -23.35
CA VAL A 509 -190.33 -34.35 -22.58
C VAL A 509 -190.77 -34.09 -21.12
N ARG A 510 -191.16 -35.02 -20.23
CA ARG A 510 -190.46 -36.22 -19.74
C ARG A 510 -191.28 -36.90 -18.60
N VAL A 511 -191.13 -38.22 -18.36
CA VAL A 511 -191.42 -39.03 -17.10
C VAL A 511 -191.81 -40.48 -17.50
N VAL A 512 -191.64 -41.60 -16.75
CA VAL A 512 -190.59 -42.19 -15.85
C VAL A 512 -190.81 -43.73 -15.93
N ALA A 513 -189.75 -44.54 -16.08
CA ALA A 513 -189.78 -46.03 -16.01
C ALA A 513 -188.35 -46.63 -15.99
N GLU A 514 -188.20 -47.95 -15.75
CA GLU A 514 -186.95 -48.67 -15.40
C GLU A 514 -186.02 -49.12 -16.57
N SER A 515 -184.71 -49.21 -16.31
CA SER A 515 -183.72 -50.26 -16.72
C SER A 515 -182.25 -49.79 -16.59
N ASP A 516 -181.31 -50.71 -16.31
CA ASP A 516 -180.19 -50.48 -15.36
C ASP A 516 -178.76 -50.25 -15.97
N PRO A 517 -177.92 -49.31 -15.45
CA PRO A 517 -176.65 -48.90 -16.06
C PRO A 517 -175.36 -49.64 -15.62
N GLN A 518 -175.40 -50.91 -15.17
CA GLN A 518 -174.15 -51.65 -14.87
C GLN A 518 -173.23 -51.87 -16.11
N ARG A 519 -173.72 -51.48 -17.30
CA ARG A 519 -172.97 -51.32 -18.58
C ARG A 519 -172.10 -50.05 -18.66
N MET A 520 -172.16 -49.15 -17.67
CA MET A 520 -171.54 -47.82 -17.72
C MET A 520 -170.21 -47.69 -16.95
N LEU A 521 -169.72 -48.79 -16.35
CA LEU A 521 -168.56 -48.82 -15.44
C LEU A 521 -167.45 -49.81 -15.86
N SER A 522 -167.28 -50.07 -17.17
CA SER A 522 -166.22 -50.94 -17.70
C SER A 522 -165.39 -50.26 -18.79
N ASP A 523 -164.07 -50.25 -18.64
CA ASP A 523 -163.11 -49.72 -19.62
C ASP A 523 -163.18 -50.45 -20.97
N THR A 524 -162.99 -49.72 -22.07
CA THR A 524 -162.83 -50.30 -23.41
C THR A 524 -161.65 -49.71 -24.19
N GLU A 525 -161.20 -50.45 -25.21
CA GLU A 525 -159.80 -50.53 -25.63
C GLU A 525 -159.24 -49.32 -26.39
N ALA A 526 -160.07 -48.33 -26.75
CA ALA A 526 -159.65 -47.21 -27.59
C ALA A 526 -158.86 -46.12 -26.83
N TRP A 527 -159.15 -45.87 -25.55
CA TRP A 527 -158.34 -44.96 -24.72
C TRP A 527 -156.91 -45.50 -24.57
N ARG A 528 -156.78 -46.84 -24.49
CA ARG A 528 -155.50 -47.57 -24.55
C ARG A 528 -154.70 -47.37 -25.84
N ARG A 529 -155.30 -46.86 -26.93
CA ARG A 529 -154.59 -46.50 -28.18
C ARG A 529 -154.35 -45.00 -28.38
N ARG A 530 -154.79 -44.13 -27.48
CA ARG A 530 -154.50 -42.67 -27.52
C ARG A 530 -153.79 -42.12 -26.29
N LEU A 531 -153.44 -43.00 -25.33
CA LEU A 531 -152.24 -42.83 -24.49
C LEU A 531 -150.95 -43.30 -25.19
N LEU A 532 -151.03 -43.81 -26.43
CA LEU A 532 -149.91 -44.36 -27.20
C LEU A 532 -149.52 -43.45 -28.38
N ASP A 533 -149.08 -42.23 -28.06
CA ASP A 533 -148.12 -41.43 -28.84
C ASP A 533 -147.69 -40.22 -27.97
N VAL A 534 -146.59 -40.20 -27.22
CA VAL A 534 -145.41 -41.08 -27.09
C VAL A 534 -144.53 -41.17 -28.35
N LYS A 535 -143.96 -40.01 -28.75
CA LYS A 535 -142.56 -39.68 -28.35
C LYS A 535 -142.08 -38.28 -28.77
N GLU A 536 -141.15 -37.77 -27.95
CA GLU A 536 -140.00 -36.95 -28.32
C GLU A 536 -140.15 -35.99 -29.51
N PHE A 537 -140.34 -34.69 -29.21
CA PHE A 537 -139.52 -33.65 -29.85
C PHE A 537 -139.38 -32.44 -28.91
N GLU A 538 -138.15 -32.03 -28.61
CA GLU A 538 -137.84 -30.96 -27.65
C GLU A 538 -138.28 -29.57 -28.15
N PRO A 539 -139.08 -28.81 -27.39
CA PRO A 539 -139.34 -27.40 -27.69
C PRO A 539 -138.34 -26.48 -26.98
N GLN A 540 -137.19 -26.17 -27.63
CA GLN A 540 -136.29 -25.13 -27.13
C GLN A 540 -136.78 -23.72 -27.50
N ARG A 541 -137.45 -23.02 -26.55
CA ARG A 541 -137.55 -21.54 -26.37
C ARG A 541 -138.50 -21.21 -25.21
N PRO A 542 -138.08 -20.40 -24.22
CA PRO A 542 -138.50 -18.97 -24.12
C PRO A 542 -137.30 -18.03 -23.80
N LEU A 543 -137.27 -16.73 -24.12
CA LEU A 543 -138.04 -15.57 -23.63
C LEU A 543 -137.85 -15.21 -22.13
N TYR A 544 -137.10 -14.12 -21.89
CA TYR A 544 -136.85 -13.38 -20.62
C TYR A 544 -135.99 -14.11 -19.55
N THR A 545 -135.16 -13.48 -18.70
CA THR A 545 -134.97 -12.04 -18.36
C THR A 545 -133.50 -11.56 -18.34
N TYR A 546 -133.39 -10.24 -18.42
CA TYR A 546 -132.22 -9.34 -18.46
C TYR A 546 -131.63 -9.01 -17.07
N THR A 547 -130.29 -8.92 -16.94
CA THR A 547 -129.61 -8.05 -15.93
C THR A 547 -128.26 -7.51 -16.44
N ASP A 548 -128.12 -6.18 -16.39
CA ASP A 548 -126.94 -5.34 -16.64
C ASP A 548 -125.68 -5.68 -15.80
N THR A 549 -124.44 -5.25 -16.13
CA THR A 549 -123.88 -4.63 -17.36
C THR A 549 -122.38 -4.98 -17.43
N GLN A 550 -121.90 -5.50 -18.57
CA GLN A 550 -120.47 -5.48 -18.93
C GLN A 550 -120.30 -4.75 -20.25
N VAL A 551 -120.42 -3.42 -20.19
CA VAL A 551 -120.32 -2.54 -21.35
C VAL A 551 -118.85 -2.12 -21.54
N LYS A 552 -118.26 -2.55 -22.66
CA LYS A 552 -117.13 -1.85 -23.31
C LYS A 552 -117.54 -1.49 -24.74
N VAL A 553 -118.39 -0.48 -24.85
CA VAL A 553 -118.86 0.12 -26.10
C VAL A 553 -118.67 1.64 -26.01
N THR A 554 -117.74 2.13 -26.84
CA THR A 554 -117.57 3.46 -27.48
C THR A 554 -118.13 4.78 -26.90
N SER A 555 -117.41 5.86 -27.27
CA SER A 555 -117.68 7.31 -27.11
C SER A 555 -117.43 7.86 -25.69
N ASP A 556 -116.79 9.02 -25.49
CA ASP A 556 -116.13 10.01 -26.39
C ASP A 556 -115.14 10.82 -25.48
N PRO A 557 -114.56 12.02 -25.80
CA PRO A 557 -114.38 12.72 -27.08
C PRO A 557 -112.96 13.35 -27.30
N MET A 558 -112.74 13.91 -28.51
CA MET A 558 -111.95 15.14 -28.82
C MET A 558 -110.43 15.21 -28.48
N GLN A 559 -109.53 15.49 -29.45
CA GLN A 559 -109.09 16.83 -29.92
C GLN A 559 -108.42 17.72 -28.85
N CYS A 560 -107.34 18.50 -29.09
CA CYS A 560 -106.76 19.05 -30.33
C CYS A 560 -105.22 19.24 -30.17
N ARG A 561 -104.42 19.27 -31.25
CA ARG A 561 -103.72 20.46 -31.83
C ARG A 561 -103.09 21.43 -30.79
N THR A 562 -101.85 21.94 -30.92
CA THR A 562 -101.26 22.73 -32.03
C THR A 562 -99.75 22.84 -31.72
N ILE A 563 -98.76 22.61 -32.61
CA ILE A 563 -98.16 23.51 -33.65
C ILE A 563 -97.78 24.92 -33.12
N ILE A 564 -96.73 25.52 -33.71
CA ILE A 564 -96.06 26.84 -33.47
C ILE A 564 -94.79 26.66 -32.61
N LEU A 565 -93.54 26.61 -33.13
CA LEU A 565 -92.77 27.53 -34.00
C LEU A 565 -92.61 28.96 -33.46
N CYS A 566 -91.53 29.20 -32.69
CA CYS A 566 -90.80 30.47 -32.49
C CYS A 566 -89.46 30.09 -31.85
N LEU A 567 -88.28 30.26 -32.47
CA LEU A 567 -87.53 31.47 -32.86
C LEU A 567 -86.29 31.67 -31.95
N ILE A 568 -85.13 31.52 -32.60
CA ILE A 568 -83.75 31.90 -32.21
C ILE A 568 -83.73 33.46 -32.08
N PRO A 569 -82.92 34.17 -31.23
CA PRO A 569 -81.45 34.13 -31.38
C PRO A 569 -80.50 34.57 -30.21
N GLU A 570 -79.18 34.45 -30.51
CA GLU A 570 -78.01 35.14 -29.91
C GLU A 570 -77.59 34.79 -28.46
N CYS A 571 -76.31 34.88 -28.03
CA CYS A 571 -75.04 35.28 -28.67
C CYS A 571 -73.81 34.62 -27.98
N GLY A 572 -72.63 34.66 -28.64
CA GLY A 572 -71.38 35.09 -27.95
C GLY A 572 -70.30 34.09 -27.46
N TRP A 573 -69.47 33.54 -28.37
CA TRP A 573 -67.98 33.59 -28.41
C TRP A 573 -67.15 33.63 -27.08
N SER A 574 -65.98 32.96 -26.88
CA SER A 574 -65.15 32.07 -27.73
C SER A 574 -63.85 31.59 -26.99
N ARG A 575 -63.14 30.57 -27.54
CA ARG A 575 -61.67 30.24 -27.38
C ARG A 575 -61.19 29.68 -26.01
N LEU A 576 -60.12 28.87 -25.87
CA LEU A 576 -59.18 28.20 -26.81
C LEU A 576 -58.49 26.95 -26.15
N CYS A 577 -57.71 26.19 -26.94
CA CYS A 577 -56.83 25.03 -26.66
C CYS A 577 -56.04 25.01 -25.32
N GLY A 578 -55.48 23.89 -24.84
CA GLY A 578 -55.47 22.50 -25.34
C GLY A 578 -54.22 21.69 -24.93
N ARG A 579 -54.42 20.41 -24.56
CA ARG A 579 -53.47 19.26 -24.45
C ARG A 579 -52.16 19.35 -23.62
N LEU A 580 -52.19 18.57 -22.52
CA LEU A 580 -51.14 17.68 -21.97
C LEU A 580 -50.37 16.88 -23.08
N VAL A 581 -49.14 16.33 -22.92
CA VAL A 581 -48.28 16.07 -21.74
C VAL A 581 -46.82 15.74 -22.20
N CYS A 582 -45.82 16.00 -21.33
CA CYS A 582 -44.48 15.36 -21.13
C CYS A 582 -43.57 14.91 -22.31
N THR A 583 -42.23 14.82 -22.21
CA THR A 583 -41.20 15.27 -21.22
C THR A 583 -39.82 15.00 -21.85
N THR A 584 -38.85 15.91 -21.75
CA THR A 584 -37.41 15.56 -21.84
C THR A 584 -36.50 16.53 -21.07
N ALA A 585 -35.44 15.95 -20.52
CA ALA A 585 -34.08 16.50 -20.38
C ALA A 585 -33.64 17.34 -19.15
N SER A 586 -32.51 16.85 -18.61
CA SER A 586 -31.32 17.58 -18.13
C SER A 586 -31.34 18.42 -16.85
N THR A 587 -30.54 17.92 -15.90
CA THR A 587 -29.75 18.63 -14.88
C THR A 587 -29.09 19.93 -15.37
N PRO A 588 -28.75 20.86 -14.46
CA PRO A 588 -27.32 20.96 -14.06
C PRO A 588 -27.05 21.38 -12.60
N LYS A 589 -25.85 21.01 -12.09
CA LYS A 589 -24.96 21.69 -11.07
C LYS A 589 -25.63 22.29 -9.80
N ARG A 590 -25.09 22.13 -8.58
CA ARG A 590 -23.70 22.43 -8.15
C ARG A 590 -23.46 22.03 -6.66
N SER A 591 -22.23 21.64 -6.31
CA SER A 591 -21.52 21.84 -5.01
C SER A 591 -22.25 21.71 -3.64
N SER A 592 -21.73 20.86 -2.74
CA SER A 592 -20.87 21.32 -1.61
C SER A 592 -20.30 20.16 -0.74
N LEU A 593 -19.10 20.40 -0.17
CA LEU A 593 -18.57 20.01 1.15
C LEU A 593 -19.00 18.68 1.81
N PHE A 594 -18.02 17.85 2.21
CA PHE A 594 -17.66 17.69 3.63
C PHE A 594 -16.25 17.09 3.81
N SER A 595 -15.63 17.35 4.96
CA SER A 595 -14.31 16.84 5.38
C SER A 595 -14.46 15.84 6.51
N THR A 596 -13.54 14.87 6.64
CA THR A 596 -13.22 14.23 7.94
C THR A 596 -11.81 13.63 7.95
N HIS A 597 -11.10 13.86 9.06
CA HIS A 597 -9.85 13.19 9.45
C HIS A 597 -10.05 11.69 9.71
N SER A 598 -8.94 10.92 9.64
CA SER A 598 -8.44 10.15 10.79
C SER A 598 -6.99 9.73 10.59
N ASP A 599 -6.23 9.70 11.68
CA ASP A 599 -4.79 9.49 11.72
C ASP A 599 -4.37 8.04 12.02
N HIS A 600 -3.06 7.81 11.89
CA HIS A 600 -2.19 7.04 12.80
C HIS A 600 -2.05 5.50 12.73
N LEU A 601 -0.75 5.10 12.82
CA LEU A 601 -0.17 3.88 13.43
C LEU A 601 -0.33 2.55 12.66
N ASP A 602 0.59 1.58 12.73
CA ASP A 602 2.05 1.56 12.96
C ASP A 602 2.58 0.14 12.61
N GLU A 603 3.86 -0.13 12.86
CA GLU A 603 4.46 -1.46 13.11
C GLU A 603 4.55 -2.50 11.96
N THR A 604 5.81 -2.78 11.60
CA THR A 604 6.24 -4.13 11.20
C THR A 604 6.48 -4.98 12.46
N PRO A 605 6.57 -6.32 12.35
CA PRO A 605 7.93 -6.88 12.47
C PRO A 605 8.23 -8.11 11.60
N SER A 606 9.54 -8.36 11.43
CA SER A 606 10.13 -9.60 10.89
C SER A 606 10.05 -10.76 11.91
N PRO A 607 10.46 -11.99 11.54
CA PRO A 607 11.78 -12.40 12.03
C PRO A 607 12.65 -13.23 11.06
N HIS A 608 13.98 -13.03 11.19
CA HIS A 608 15.05 -14.04 11.40
C HIS A 608 14.75 -15.56 11.19
N SER A 609 15.67 -16.41 10.72
CA SER A 609 17.10 -16.26 10.34
C SER A 609 17.69 -17.56 9.73
N ASN A 610 18.99 -17.50 9.38
CA ASN A 610 20.03 -18.56 9.46
C ASN A 610 20.49 -19.37 8.23
N SER A 611 21.82 -19.32 8.07
CA SER A 611 22.80 -20.31 7.56
C SER A 611 22.61 -20.93 6.17
N ASP A 612 23.53 -20.77 5.20
CA ASP A 612 25.00 -21.00 5.18
C ASP A 612 25.39 -22.48 4.95
N ARG A 613 26.23 -22.72 3.91
CA ARG A 613 26.86 -24.00 3.45
C ARG A 613 25.89 -25.07 2.90
N GLY A 614 26.11 -25.73 1.76
CA GLY A 614 27.35 -26.03 1.04
C GLY A 614 27.48 -27.56 0.82
N LEU A 615 28.07 -27.99 -0.30
CA LEU A 615 28.40 -29.39 -0.71
C LEU A 615 27.20 -30.25 -1.21
N VAL A 616 27.10 -30.66 -2.48
CA VAL A 616 27.93 -31.59 -3.34
C VAL A 616 27.38 -33.03 -3.31
N TRP A 617 27.66 -33.81 -4.38
CA TRP A 617 27.15 -35.15 -4.79
C TRP A 617 25.85 -35.08 -5.62
N GLU A 618 25.91 -35.22 -6.95
CA GLU A 618 26.10 -36.46 -7.75
C GLU A 618 24.92 -37.45 -7.64
N HIS A 619 24.20 -37.71 -8.75
CA HIS A 619 24.32 -38.99 -9.51
C HIS A 619 23.34 -39.07 -10.71
N ILE A 620 23.69 -39.89 -11.72
CA ILE A 620 22.80 -40.54 -12.74
C ILE A 620 22.24 -39.55 -13.82
N THR A 621 22.45 -39.76 -15.13
CA THR A 621 22.10 -41.00 -15.87
C THR A 621 23.05 -41.33 -17.04
N TYR A 622 23.16 -42.61 -17.35
CA TYR A 622 23.98 -43.21 -18.41
C TYR A 622 23.35 -43.13 -19.82
N MET A 623 24.23 -43.03 -20.83
CA MET A 623 24.15 -43.57 -22.22
C MET A 623 22.83 -43.63 -23.00
N SER A 624 22.84 -43.11 -24.23
CA SER A 624 22.58 -43.91 -25.44
C SER A 624 23.01 -43.25 -26.77
N THR A 625 23.88 -43.94 -27.52
CA THR A 625 23.90 -44.13 -29.00
C THR A 625 23.81 -42.96 -30.02
N PHE A 626 24.79 -42.96 -30.94
CA PHE A 626 24.72 -42.59 -32.39
C PHE A 626 24.34 -41.13 -32.72
N GLN A 627 24.96 -40.46 -33.70
CA GLN A 627 25.73 -40.92 -34.87
C GLN A 627 26.85 -39.93 -35.25
#